data_AF-A0A413VMD4-F1
#
_entry.id   AF-A0A413VMD4-F1
#
_cell.length_a   1.000
_cell.length_b   1.000
_cell.length_c   1.000
_cell.angle_alpha   90.00
_cell.angle_beta   90.00
_cell.angle_gamma   90.00
#
_symmetry.space_group_name_H-M   'P 1'
#
loop_
_entity.id
_entity.type
_entity.pdbx_description
1 polymer ?
#
loop_
_entity_poly.entity_id
_entity_poly.type
_entity_poly.pdbx_seq_one_letter_code
_entity_poly.pdbx_strand_id
1 'polypeptide(L)' 'MNEEEIMLNGLLIDKCKEEGIMIALVAINRETKEIELPQSFKDMVNDPNYYICYCHRSEKEEYIIEKIKEIPD' A
#
# COMPACT_ATOMS: atom_id res chain seq x y z
N MET A 1 -10.41 10.37 -0.10
CA MET A 1 -10.04 9.11 -0.76
C MET A 1 -11.04 8.87 -1.86
N ASN A 2 -10.55 8.57 -3.05
CA ASN A 2 -11.41 8.29 -4.21
C ASN A 2 -11.83 6.81 -4.17
N GLU A 3 -12.90 6.43 -4.88
CA GLU A 3 -13.43 5.05 -4.87
C GLU A 3 -12.37 4.00 -5.22
N GLU A 4 -11.45 4.33 -6.13
CA GLU A 4 -10.32 3.49 -6.50
C GLU A 4 -9.39 3.21 -5.31
N GLU A 5 -9.00 4.23 -4.53
CA GLU A 5 -8.12 4.06 -3.37
C GLU A 5 -8.77 3.21 -2.28
N ILE A 6 -10.09 3.30 -2.12
CA ILE A 6 -10.85 2.45 -1.19
C ILE A 6 -10.75 0.98 -1.63
N MET A 7 -10.89 0.72 -2.93
CA MET A 7 -10.74 -0.64 -3.49
C MET A 7 -9.32 -1.18 -3.29
N LEU A 8 -8.29 -0.38 -3.60
CA LEU A 8 -6.88 -0.79 -3.46
C LEU A 8 -6.51 -1.07 -2.00
N ASN A 9 -7.02 -0.25 -1.07
CA ASN A 9 -6.82 -0.48 0.37
C ASN A 9 -7.45 -1.79 0.83
N GLY A 10 -8.66 -2.12 0.37
CA GLY A 10 -9.31 -3.40 0.68
C GLY A 10 -8.48 -4.59 0.20
N LEU A 11 -8.02 -4.53 -1.06
CA LEU A 11 -7.20 -5.57 -1.69
C LEU A 11 -5.89 -5.81 -0.92
N LEU A 12 -5.24 -4.72 -0.48
CA LEU A 12 -4.04 -4.78 0.33
C LEU A 12 -4.30 -5.39 1.71
N ILE A 13 -5.38 -4.99 2.38
CA ILE A 13 -5.77 -5.53 3.70
C ILE A 13 -6.00 -7.04 3.60
N ASP A 14 -6.75 -7.49 2.60
CA ASP A 14 -7.05 -8.90 2.42
C ASP A 14 -5.78 -9.72 2.18
N LYS A 15 -4.87 -9.22 1.34
CA LYS A 15 -3.57 -9.87 1.10
C LYS A 15 -2.69 -9.90 2.35
N CYS A 16 -2.64 -8.81 3.12
CA CYS A 16 -1.86 -8.79 4.36
C CYS A 16 -2.42 -9.72 5.43
N LYS A 17 -3.75 -9.90 5.49
CA LYS A 17 -4.39 -10.90 6.36
C LYS A 17 -4.06 -12.32 5.94
N GLU A 18 -4.17 -12.62 4.64
CA GLU A 18 -3.91 -13.95 4.07
C GLU A 18 -2.46 -14.39 4.33
N GLU A 19 -1.51 -13.48 4.12
CA GLU A 19 -0.07 -13.74 4.26
C GLU A 19 0.44 -13.55 5.71
N GLY A 20 -0.41 -13.11 6.65
CA GLY A 20 -0.01 -12.84 8.04
C GLY A 20 0.99 -11.68 8.17
N ILE A 21 1.02 -10.76 7.22
CA ILE A 21 1.92 -9.60 7.21
C ILE A 21 1.49 -8.64 8.32
N MET A 22 2.41 -8.25 9.20
CA MET A 22 2.13 -7.26 10.24
C MET A 22 2.42 -5.82 9.82
N ILE A 23 3.40 -5.64 8.92
CA ILE A 23 3.89 -4.35 8.47
C ILE A 23 4.45 -4.52 7.06
N ALA A 24 4.03 -3.69 6.13
CA ALA A 24 4.57 -3.67 4.77
C ALA A 24 4.43 -2.27 4.17
N LEU A 25 5.52 -1.78 3.59
CA LEU A 25 5.47 -0.68 2.64
C LEU A 25 5.35 -1.32 1.25
N VAL A 26 4.33 -0.95 0.49
CA VAL A 26 4.01 -1.57 -0.80
C VAL A 26 3.74 -0.50 -1.86
N ALA A 27 3.95 -0.88 -3.11
CA ALA A 27 3.47 -0.15 -4.26
C ALA A 27 2.33 -0.93 -4.91
N ILE A 28 1.23 -0.27 -5.25
CA ILE A 28 0.15 -0.90 -5.99
C ILE A 28 0.07 -0.26 -7.36
N ASN A 29 0.26 -1.04 -8.42
CA ASN A 29 0.06 -0.57 -9.78
C ASN A 29 -1.44 -0.31 -9.99
N ARG A 30 -1.82 0.93 -10.35
CA ARG A 30 -3.23 1.31 -10.52
C ARG A 30 -3.89 0.65 -11.74
N GLU A 31 -3.12 0.37 -12.79
CA GLU A 31 -3.63 -0.25 -14.00
C GLU A 31 -3.85 -1.76 -13.80
N THR A 32 -2.85 -2.48 -13.28
CA THR A 32 -2.92 -3.94 -13.11
C THR A 32 -3.50 -4.38 -11.77
N LYS A 33 -3.55 -3.47 -10.78
CA LYS A 33 -3.94 -3.73 -9.38
C LYS A 33 -3.01 -4.71 -8.67
N GLU A 34 -1.81 -4.90 -9.20
CA GLU A 34 -0.81 -5.77 -8.59
C GLU A 34 -0.09 -5.07 -7.45
N ILE A 35 0.14 -5.83 -6.37
CA ILE A 35 0.87 -5.37 -5.19
C ILE A 35 2.33 -5.78 -5.35
N GLU A 36 3.21 -4.78 -5.43
CA GLU A 36 4.64 -4.91 -5.60
C GLU A 36 5.36 -4.48 -4.32
N LEU A 37 6.47 -5.17 -4.03
CA LEU A 37 7.42 -4.81 -2.98
C LEU A 37 8.66 -4.21 -3.65
N PRO A 38 8.66 -2.91 -3.96
CA PRO A 38 9.77 -2.32 -4.68
C PRO A 38 11.02 -2.28 -3.81
N GLN A 39 12.16 -2.46 -4.45
CA GLN A 39 13.46 -2.30 -3.80
C GLN A 39 13.79 -0.82 -3.53
N SER A 40 13.19 0.10 -4.30
CA SER A 40 13.32 1.55 -4.14
C SER A 40 11.95 2.22 -4.28
N PHE A 41 11.48 2.86 -3.21
CA PHE A 41 10.22 3.62 -3.24
C PHE A 41 10.40 5.03 -3.84
N LYS A 42 11.64 5.53 -3.97
CA LYS A 42 11.92 6.89 -4.47
C LYS A 42 11.47 7.10 -5.92
N ASP A 43 11.59 6.07 -6.74
CA ASP A 43 11.20 6.15 -8.14
C ASP A 43 9.68 6.00 -8.30
N MET A 44 9.06 5.14 -7.49
CA MET A 44 7.62 4.87 -7.59
C MET A 44 6.72 5.88 -6.86
N VAL A 45 7.20 6.58 -5.83
CA VAL A 45 6.38 7.59 -5.13
C VAL A 45 6.01 8.77 -6.03
N ASN A 46 6.86 9.05 -7.02
CA ASN A 46 6.65 10.12 -8.00
C ASN A 46 5.92 9.64 -9.25
N ASP A 47 5.70 8.32 -9.39
CA ASP A 47 5.03 7.74 -10.54
C ASP A 47 3.51 7.73 -10.31
N PRO A 48 2.73 8.45 -11.13
CA PRO A 48 1.27 8.50 -10.99
C PRO A 48 0.59 7.15 -11.25
N ASN A 49 1.26 6.18 -11.86
CA ASN A 49 0.72 4.83 -12.07
C ASN A 49 0.76 3.99 -10.79
N TYR A 50 1.54 4.39 -9.79
CA TYR A 50 1.68 3.65 -8.54
C TYR A 50 0.97 4.35 -7.38
N TYR A 51 0.40 3.52 -6.51
CA TYR A 51 -0.20 3.90 -5.25
C TYR A 51 0.67 3.34 -4.13
N ILE A 52 1.54 4.19 -3.56
CA ILE A 52 2.44 3.80 -2.48
C ILE A 52 1.73 3.89 -1.14
N CYS A 53 1.73 2.79 -0.41
CA CYS A 53 1.05 2.69 0.87
C CYS A 53 1.86 1.92 1.89
N TYR A 54 1.74 2.39 3.12
CA TYR A 54 2.20 1.69 4.30
C TYR A 54 1.00 0.99 4.93
N CYS A 55 1.04 -0.34 4.95
CA CYS A 55 0.09 -1.19 5.64
C CYS A 55 0.71 -1.65 6.95
N HIS A 56 0.03 -1.42 8.06
CA HIS A 56 0.44 -1.96 9.35
C HIS A 56 -0.75 -2.43 10.17
N ARG A 57 -0.51 -3.45 10.99
CA ARG A 57 -1.48 -3.95 11.94
C ARG A 57 -1.40 -3.15 13.25
N SER A 58 -2.52 -2.62 13.69
CA SER A 58 -2.63 -1.92 14.97
C SER A 58 -2.62 -2.88 16.15
N GLU A 59 -2.51 -2.35 17.37
CA GLU A 59 -2.64 -3.12 18.61
C GLU A 59 -4.02 -3.76 18.78
N LYS A 60 -5.03 -3.27 18.05
CA LYS A 60 -6.39 -3.85 18.03
C LYS A 60 -6.58 -4.93 16.97
N GLU A 61 -5.49 -5.40 16.37
CA GLU A 61 -5.49 -6.36 15.26
C GLU A 61 -6.20 -5.86 13.98
N GLU A 62 -6.39 -4.55 13.87
CA GLU A 62 -6.97 -3.91 12.69
C GLU A 62 -5.86 -3.48 11.74
N TYR A 63 -6.04 -3.73 10.45
CA TYR A 63 -5.12 -3.27 9.42
C TYR A 63 -5.41 -1.81 9.06
N ILE A 64 -4.38 -0.98 9.10
CA ILE A 64 -4.42 0.44 8.78
C ILE A 64 -3.55 0.68 7.55
N ILE A 65 -4.10 1.42 6.59
CA ILE A 65 -3.40 1.82 5.37
C ILE A 65 -3.15 3.32 5.39
N GLU A 66 -1.88 3.69 5.26
CA GLU A 66 -1.44 5.07 5.16
C GLU A 66 -0.82 5.32 3.79
N LYS A 67 -1.42 6.23 3.01
CA LYS A 67 -0.89 6.63 1.71
C LYS A 67 0.37 7.46 1.89
N ILE A 68 1.46 7.03 1.26
CA ILE A 68 2.70 7.82 1.20
C ILE A 68 2.61 8.76 0.00
N LYS A 69 2.82 10.05 0.24
CA LYS A 69 2.81 11.09 -0.81
C LYS A 69 4.20 11.65 -1.09
N GLU A 70 5.10 11.59 -0.11
CA GLU A 70 6.48 12.05 -0.19
C GLU A 70 7.33 11.12 0.68
N ILE A 71 8.51 10.72 0.20
CA ILE A 71 9.51 10.05 1.05
C ILE A 71 10.30 11.17 1.73
N PRO A 72 10.30 11.27 3.07
CA PRO A 72 11.12 12.28 3.75
C PRO A 72 12.60 12.08 3.40
N ASP A 73 13.29 13.18 3.08
CA ASP A 73 14.71 13.24 2.72
C ASP A 73 15.65 12.54 3.72
#